data_AF-A0A928VN87-F1
#
_entry.id   AF-A0A928VN87-F1
#
_cell.length_a   1.000
_cell.length_b   1.000
_cell.length_c   1.000
_cell.angle_alpha   90.00
_cell.angle_beta   90.00
_cell.angle_gamma   90.00
#
_symmetry.space_group_name_H-M   'P 1'
#
loop_
_entity.id
_entity.type
_entity.pdbx_description
1 polymer ?
#
loop_
_entity_poly.entity_id
_entity_poly.type
_entity_poly.pdbx_seq_one_letter_code
_entity_poly.pdbx_strand_id
1 'polypeptide(L)'
;MSAEYGVLEKARLMSPEQYPGLVDRPLSQRKILLWRSPTFSAAASWSVFQVGQSCWLRRLIWNKHAELVLSGLVNSEPDICGCDCLIDADPVNQLLIELAQLSLQPFPSDVDIGGRDGAQYSLLVGNHMQSCQFNFWDVCLPAGWKPLLAWSEKAIAQFEAVLPVRACRS
;
A
#
# COMPACT_ATOMS: atom_id res chain seq x y z
N MET A 1 -13.36 6.21 -21.31
CA MET A 1 -13.16 4.81 -20.89
C MET A 1 -11.93 4.60 -20.02
N SER A 2 -10.81 5.34 -20.16
CA SER A 2 -9.60 5.09 -19.33
C SER A 2 -9.70 5.49 -17.84
N ALA A 3 -10.52 6.48 -17.49
CA ALA A 3 -10.63 6.94 -16.09
C ALA A 3 -11.36 5.96 -15.15
N GLU A 4 -12.22 5.10 -15.68
CA GLU A 4 -13.01 4.15 -14.87
C GLU A 4 -12.20 2.90 -14.48
N TYR A 5 -11.27 2.45 -15.34
CA TYR A 5 -10.37 1.34 -15.04
C TYR A 5 -9.45 1.67 -13.85
N GLY A 6 -8.74 2.81 -13.89
CA GLY A 6 -7.86 3.17 -12.77
C GLY A 6 -8.55 3.30 -11.39
N VAL A 7 -9.87 3.53 -11.35
CA VAL A 7 -10.66 3.60 -10.11
C VAL A 7 -10.94 2.22 -9.53
N LEU A 8 -11.30 1.23 -10.36
CA LEU A 8 -11.61 -0.13 -9.92
C LEU A 8 -10.35 -0.85 -9.42
N GLU A 9 -9.21 -0.62 -10.07
CA GLU A 9 -7.94 -1.25 -9.72
C GLU A 9 -7.38 -0.66 -8.42
N LYS A 10 -7.47 0.67 -8.26
CA LYS A 10 -7.19 1.32 -6.98
C LYS A 10 -8.10 0.78 -5.87
N ALA A 11 -9.40 0.58 -6.14
CA ALA A 11 -10.32 0.03 -5.16
C ALA A 11 -9.87 -1.38 -4.70
N ARG A 12 -9.41 -2.24 -5.61
CA ARG A 12 -8.88 -3.57 -5.26
C ARG A 12 -7.62 -3.50 -4.40
N LEU A 13 -6.68 -2.60 -4.71
CA LEU A 13 -5.48 -2.42 -3.88
C LEU A 13 -5.79 -1.85 -2.48
N MET A 14 -6.87 -1.06 -2.36
CA MET A 14 -7.35 -0.46 -1.10
C MET A 14 -8.28 -1.40 -0.30
N SER A 15 -8.80 -2.45 -0.92
CA SER A 15 -9.62 -3.51 -0.31
C SER A 15 -9.00 -4.90 -0.52
N PRO A 16 -7.75 -5.11 -0.04
CA PRO A 16 -6.97 -6.33 -0.22
C PRO A 16 -7.63 -7.59 0.36
N GLU A 17 -8.52 -7.42 1.36
CA GLU A 17 -9.33 -8.47 1.94
C GLU A 17 -10.29 -9.12 0.92
N GLN A 18 -10.78 -8.35 -0.04
CA GLN A 18 -11.77 -8.80 -1.03
C GLN A 18 -11.14 -9.46 -2.26
N TYR A 19 -9.81 -9.61 -2.28
CA TYR A 19 -9.12 -10.14 -3.46
C TYR A 19 -9.44 -11.64 -3.65
N PRO A 20 -10.12 -12.03 -4.74
CA PRO A 20 -10.74 -13.35 -4.88
C PRO A 20 -9.74 -14.52 -5.03
N GLY A 21 -8.47 -14.23 -5.35
CA GLY A 21 -7.42 -15.23 -5.54
C GLY A 21 -6.63 -15.59 -4.29
N LEU A 22 -6.97 -15.03 -3.13
CA LEU A 22 -6.27 -15.27 -1.87
C LEU A 22 -7.26 -15.65 -0.77
N VAL A 23 -6.74 -16.23 0.32
CA VAL A 23 -7.55 -16.65 1.47
C VAL A 23 -8.36 -15.46 2.01
N ASP A 24 -9.66 -15.63 2.24
CA ASP A 24 -10.47 -14.55 2.79
C ASP A 24 -9.97 -14.15 4.20
N ARG A 25 -9.82 -12.84 4.43
CA ARG A 25 -9.36 -12.27 5.70
C ARG A 25 -10.25 -11.09 6.05
N PRO A 26 -11.08 -11.18 7.09
CA PRO A 26 -12.02 -10.11 7.39
C PRO A 26 -11.30 -8.80 7.72
N LEU A 27 -11.92 -7.69 7.32
CA LEU A 27 -11.43 -6.34 7.55
C LEU A 27 -11.14 -6.05 9.05
N SER A 28 -11.83 -6.73 9.96
CA SER A 28 -11.61 -6.65 11.42
C SER A 28 -10.22 -7.13 11.87
N GLN A 29 -9.58 -8.00 11.09
CA GLN A 29 -8.24 -8.51 11.37
C GLN A 29 -7.13 -7.61 10.83
N ARG A 30 -7.45 -6.68 9.93
CA ARG A 30 -6.45 -5.78 9.34
C ARG A 30 -5.86 -4.87 10.42
N LYS A 31 -4.54 -4.71 10.40
CA LYS A 31 -3.78 -3.84 11.30
C LYS A 31 -3.11 -2.71 10.54
N ILE A 32 -2.55 -3.04 9.38
CA ILE A 32 -1.85 -2.11 8.49
C ILE A 32 -2.35 -2.40 7.08
N LEU A 33 -2.63 -1.33 6.33
CA LEU A 33 -2.70 -1.32 4.87
C LEU A 33 -1.82 -0.17 4.41
N LEU A 34 -0.76 -0.49 3.71
CA LEU A 34 0.11 0.46 3.05
C LEU A 34 -0.07 0.31 1.55
N TRP A 35 -0.30 1.40 0.85
CA TRP A 35 -0.39 1.45 -0.59
C TRP A 35 0.62 2.46 -1.12
N ARG A 36 1.30 2.09 -2.20
CA ARG A 36 2.24 2.94 -2.93
C ARG A 36 1.91 2.87 -4.41
N SER A 37 1.78 4.02 -5.03
CA SER A 37 1.51 4.15 -6.46
C SER A 37 2.47 5.18 -7.07
N PRO A 38 3.64 4.72 -7.55
CA PRO A 38 4.53 5.57 -8.33
C PRO A 38 3.89 5.96 -9.67
N THR A 39 4.28 7.11 -10.22
CA THR A 39 3.77 7.59 -11.51
C THR A 39 4.11 6.63 -12.67
N PHE A 40 5.33 6.08 -12.69
CA PHE A 40 5.86 5.33 -13.84
C PHE A 40 6.18 3.86 -13.55
N SER A 41 5.64 3.29 -12.48
CA SER A 41 5.82 1.87 -12.17
C SER A 41 4.56 1.26 -11.55
N ALA A 42 4.59 -0.05 -11.34
CA ALA A 42 3.49 -0.79 -10.74
C ALA A 42 3.08 -0.20 -9.39
N ALA A 43 1.76 -0.08 -9.17
CA ALA A 43 1.24 0.20 -7.84
C ALA A 43 1.22 -1.09 -7.03
N ALA A 44 1.41 -0.99 -5.72
CA ALA A 44 1.32 -2.12 -4.83
C ALA A 44 0.67 -1.74 -3.52
N SER A 45 0.07 -2.74 -2.87
CA SER A 45 -0.35 -2.65 -1.48
C SER A 45 0.19 -3.80 -0.64
N TRP A 46 0.50 -3.50 0.61
CA TRP A 46 0.96 -4.43 1.64
C TRP A 46 0.01 -4.33 2.81
N SER A 47 -0.57 -5.47 3.20
CA SER A 47 -1.61 -5.52 4.21
C SER A 47 -1.27 -6.55 5.25
N VAL A 48 -1.31 -6.16 6.52
CA VAL A 48 -1.04 -7.06 7.62
C VAL A 48 -2.35 -7.39 8.34
N PHE A 49 -2.62 -8.69 8.48
CA PHE A 49 -3.79 -9.24 9.14
C PHE A 49 -3.37 -10.04 10.38
N GLN A 50 -3.97 -9.72 11.53
CA GLN A 50 -3.76 -10.47 12.76
C GLN A 50 -4.74 -11.65 12.84
N VAL A 51 -4.22 -12.87 12.96
CA VAL A 51 -5.01 -14.09 13.14
C VAL A 51 -4.52 -14.83 14.37
N GLY A 52 -5.25 -14.67 15.49
CA GLY A 52 -4.79 -15.18 16.78
C GLY A 52 -3.48 -14.49 17.18
N GLN A 53 -2.42 -15.26 17.40
CA GLN A 53 -1.07 -14.75 17.71
C GLN A 53 -0.19 -14.55 16.47
N SER A 54 -0.64 -14.98 15.28
CA SER A 54 0.13 -14.91 14.05
C SER A 54 -0.25 -13.71 13.19
N CYS A 55 0.70 -13.21 12.39
CA CYS A 55 0.47 -12.16 11.41
C CYS A 55 0.58 -12.73 9.99
N TRP A 56 -0.34 -12.30 9.12
CA TRP A 56 -0.30 -12.60 7.70
C TRP A 56 -0.05 -11.32 6.92
N LEU A 57 0.97 -11.34 6.07
CA LEU A 57 1.26 -10.28 5.13
C LEU A 57 0.67 -10.65 3.77
N ARG A 58 -0.19 -9.79 3.25
CA ARG A 58 -0.68 -9.84 1.86
C ARG A 58 -0.01 -8.74 1.05
N ARG A 59 0.53 -9.09 -0.10
CA ARG A 59 0.95 -8.10 -1.10
C ARG A 59 0.09 -8.25 -2.34
N LEU A 60 -0.45 -7.14 -2.84
CA LEU A 60 -1.09 -7.05 -4.15
C LEU A 60 -0.29 -6.09 -5.02
N ILE A 61 -0.08 -6.44 -6.28
CA ILE A 61 0.61 -5.60 -7.27
C ILE A 61 -0.31 -5.41 -8.45
N TRP A 62 -0.44 -4.17 -8.89
CA TRP A 62 -1.10 -3.82 -10.13
C TRP A 62 -0.07 -3.32 -11.13
N ASN A 63 0.12 -4.07 -12.21
CA ASN A 63 1.05 -3.69 -13.26
C ASN A 63 0.41 -2.67 -14.21
N LYS A 64 0.77 -1.39 -14.02
CA LYS A 64 0.29 -0.28 -14.85
C LYS A 64 0.84 -0.28 -16.28
N HIS A 65 1.84 -1.11 -16.61
CA HIS A 65 2.39 -1.14 -17.97
C HIS A 65 1.33 -1.48 -19.02
N ALA A 66 0.27 -2.20 -18.66
CA ALA A 66 -0.88 -2.45 -19.51
C ALA A 66 -1.63 -1.16 -19.92
N GLU A 67 -1.68 -0.13 -19.07
CA GLU A 67 -2.36 1.13 -19.38
C GLU A 67 -1.57 2.00 -20.36
N LEU A 68 -0.24 1.96 -20.35
CA LEU A 68 0.58 2.62 -21.38
C LEU A 68 0.36 2.02 -22.78
N VAL A 69 -0.19 0.81 -22.83
CA VAL A 69 -0.55 0.18 -24.07
C VAL A 69 -1.87 0.66 -24.67
N LEU A 70 -2.59 1.55 -23.99
CA LEU A 70 -3.68 2.33 -24.58
C LEU A 70 -3.19 3.29 -25.70
N SER A 71 -1.88 3.31 -26.00
CA SER A 71 -1.28 3.79 -27.25
C SER A 71 -1.43 2.84 -28.46
N GLY A 72 -2.06 1.67 -28.29
CA GLY A 72 -2.49 0.78 -29.37
C GLY A 72 -1.54 -0.37 -29.73
N LEU A 73 -0.60 -0.80 -28.87
CA LEU A 73 0.48 -1.73 -29.24
C LEU A 73 0.40 -3.17 -28.65
N VAL A 74 -0.42 -3.45 -27.64
CA VAL A 74 -0.53 -4.74 -26.89
C VAL A 74 -1.88 -4.77 -26.12
N ASN A 75 -2.77 -5.68 -26.50
CA ASN A 75 -4.00 -5.94 -25.74
C ASN A 75 -3.71 -6.81 -24.50
N SER A 76 -3.01 -6.27 -23.51
CA SER A 76 -2.85 -6.92 -22.20
C SER A 76 -3.84 -6.31 -21.21
N GLU A 77 -4.76 -7.11 -20.69
CA GLU A 77 -5.62 -6.69 -19.57
C GLU A 77 -4.74 -6.30 -18.36
N PRO A 78 -5.12 -5.28 -17.56
CA PRO A 78 -4.44 -4.95 -16.33
C PRO A 78 -4.42 -6.16 -15.40
N ASP A 79 -3.23 -6.70 -15.15
CA ASP A 79 -3.03 -7.84 -14.28
C ASP A 79 -2.78 -7.37 -12.85
N ILE A 80 -3.67 -7.76 -11.94
CA ILE A 80 -3.43 -7.67 -10.51
C ILE A 80 -3.06 -9.06 -10.05
N CYS A 81 -1.88 -9.18 -9.46
CA CYS A 81 -1.44 -10.42 -8.86
C CYS A 81 -1.18 -10.20 -7.37
N GLY A 82 -1.30 -11.26 -6.59
CA GLY A 82 -1.18 -11.17 -5.14
C GLY A 82 -0.59 -12.42 -4.50
N CYS A 83 -0.02 -12.23 -3.31
CA CYS A 83 0.49 -13.32 -2.49
C CYS A 83 0.23 -13.08 -1.00
N ASP A 84 0.15 -14.17 -0.26
CA ASP A 84 0.12 -14.19 1.20
C ASP A 84 1.39 -14.87 1.73
N CYS A 85 1.93 -14.35 2.84
CA CYS A 85 3.00 -14.98 3.59
C CYS A 85 2.71 -14.85 5.09
N LEU A 86 3.04 -15.90 5.85
CA LEU A 86 3.02 -15.84 7.31
C LEU A 86 4.28 -15.09 7.78
N ILE A 87 4.11 -14.14 8.68
CA ILE A 87 5.20 -13.33 9.22
C ILE A 87 5.14 -13.27 10.74
N ASP A 88 6.29 -13.01 11.37
CA ASP A 88 6.37 -12.82 12.81
C ASP A 88 5.62 -11.55 13.24
N ALA A 89 4.95 -11.63 14.40
CA ALA A 89 4.20 -10.50 14.92
C ALA A 89 5.09 -9.40 15.50
N ASP A 90 6.28 -9.74 16.02
CA ASP A 90 7.16 -8.80 16.72
C ASP A 90 7.64 -7.64 15.82
N PRO A 91 8.14 -7.88 14.59
CA PRO A 91 8.51 -6.78 13.69
C PRO A 91 7.32 -5.87 13.35
N VAL A 92 6.12 -6.44 13.19
CA VAL A 92 4.89 -5.67 12.92
C VAL A 92 4.52 -4.80 14.12
N ASN A 93 4.56 -5.37 15.32
CA ASN A 93 4.28 -4.65 16.56
C ASN A 93 5.28 -3.51 16.77
N GLN A 94 6.55 -3.74 16.45
CA GLN A 94 7.58 -2.70 16.50
C GLN A 94 7.28 -1.57 15.51
N LEU A 95 6.90 -1.88 14.26
CA LEU A 95 6.46 -0.85 13.30
C LEU A 95 5.27 -0.04 13.80
N LEU A 96 4.28 -0.69 14.43
CA LEU A 96 3.11 -0.01 15.01
C LEU A 96 3.49 0.91 16.17
N ILE A 97 4.41 0.48 17.05
CA ILE A 97 4.93 1.30 18.16
C ILE A 97 5.66 2.53 17.61
N GLU A 98 6.54 2.34 16.62
CA GLU A 98 7.26 3.44 15.98
C GLU A 98 6.30 4.44 15.33
N LEU A 99 5.26 3.95 14.64
CA LEU A 99 4.26 4.81 14.03
C LEU A 99 3.48 5.62 15.07
N ALA A 100 3.10 5.00 16.18
CA ALA A 100 2.37 5.66 17.26
C ALA A 100 3.19 6.76 17.96
N GLN A 101 4.52 6.72 17.83
CA GLN A 101 5.42 7.75 18.34
C GLN A 101 5.59 8.93 17.38
N LEU A 102 5.13 8.81 16.13
CA LEU A 102 5.20 9.93 15.19
C LEU A 102 4.19 11.01 15.58
N SER A 103 4.70 12.22 15.78
CA SER A 103 3.87 13.41 15.93
C SER A 103 3.75 14.10 14.57
N LEU A 104 2.55 14.02 13.99
CA LEU A 104 2.25 14.64 12.69
C LEU A 104 1.38 15.86 12.90
N GLN A 105 1.74 16.97 12.25
CA GLN A 105 0.89 18.15 12.19
C GLN A 105 -0.27 17.87 11.21
N PRO A 106 -1.55 17.87 11.65
CA PRO A 106 -2.66 17.49 10.76
C PRO A 106 -2.87 18.48 9.61
N PHE A 107 -2.59 19.76 9.85
CA PHE A 107 -2.72 20.85 8.88
C PHE A 107 -1.38 21.58 8.76
N PRO A 108 -0.45 21.07 7.94
CA PRO A 108 0.80 21.76 7.67
C PRO A 108 0.51 23.08 6.95
N SER A 109 1.19 24.14 7.36
CA SER A 109 1.07 25.47 6.76
C SER A 109 1.90 25.64 5.48
N ASP A 110 2.78 24.68 5.20
CA ASP A 110 3.79 24.66 4.14
C ASP A 110 3.48 23.62 3.05
N VAL A 111 2.22 23.47 2.65
CA VAL A 111 1.84 22.56 1.57
C VAL A 111 2.02 23.24 0.22
N ASP A 112 3.11 22.91 -0.47
CA ASP A 112 3.21 23.17 -1.90
C ASP A 112 2.37 22.12 -2.66
N ILE A 113 1.24 22.51 -3.24
CA ILE A 113 0.35 21.63 -4.00
C ILE A 113 0.92 21.51 -5.43
N GLY A 114 2.11 20.92 -5.57
CA GLY A 114 2.89 21.04 -6.80
C GLY A 114 3.77 19.83 -7.10
N GLY A 115 3.20 18.63 -7.23
CA GLY A 115 3.97 17.41 -7.52
C GLY A 115 3.29 16.56 -8.58
N ARG A 116 3.85 16.53 -9.80
CA ARG A 116 3.40 15.61 -10.88
C ARG A 116 4.20 14.31 -10.93
N ASP A 117 5.44 14.32 -10.45
CA ASP A 117 6.41 13.24 -10.73
C ASP A 117 6.94 12.60 -9.45
N GLY A 118 6.15 11.70 -8.86
CA GLY A 118 6.47 11.05 -7.57
C GLY A 118 5.72 9.75 -7.34
N ALA A 119 5.61 9.37 -6.07
CA ALA A 119 4.74 8.29 -5.62
C ALA A 119 3.66 8.81 -4.68
N GLN A 120 2.43 8.36 -4.95
CA GLN A 120 1.33 8.52 -4.02
C GLN A 120 1.39 7.41 -2.98
N TYR A 121 1.21 7.77 -1.72
CA TYR A 121 1.12 6.84 -0.60
C TYR A 121 -0.26 6.93 0.04
N SER A 122 -0.74 5.79 0.51
CA SER A 122 -1.84 5.71 1.46
C SER A 122 -1.46 4.76 2.57
N LEU A 123 -1.58 5.21 3.81
CA LEU A 123 -1.38 4.37 4.98
C LEU A 123 -2.68 4.36 5.77
N LEU A 124 -3.23 3.18 5.99
CA LEU A 124 -4.34 2.95 6.89
C LEU A 124 -3.87 2.04 8.02
N VAL A 125 -4.03 2.50 9.26
CA VAL A 125 -3.69 1.72 10.46
C VAL A 125 -4.91 1.57 11.33
N GLY A 126 -5.06 0.38 11.92
CA GLY A 126 -6.23 -0.02 12.68
C GLY A 126 -7.15 -0.93 11.87
N ASN A 127 -8.38 -1.09 12.37
CA ASN A 127 -9.38 -1.99 11.81
C ASN A 127 -10.65 -1.24 11.39
N HIS A 128 -11.67 -1.96 10.94
CA HIS A 128 -12.94 -1.35 10.50
C HIS A 128 -13.66 -0.48 11.55
N MET A 129 -13.39 -0.66 12.85
CA MET A 129 -14.03 0.10 13.93
C MET A 129 -13.24 1.36 14.29
N GLN A 130 -11.92 1.25 14.29
CA GLN A 130 -11.02 2.32 14.67
C GLN A 130 -9.83 2.29 13.72
N SER A 131 -9.82 3.24 12.79
CA SER A 131 -8.72 3.40 11.84
C SER A 131 -8.34 4.86 11.68
N CYS A 132 -7.06 5.08 11.42
CA CYS A 132 -6.54 6.35 10.91
C CYS A 132 -6.00 6.12 9.50
N GLN A 133 -6.29 7.04 8.58
CA GLN A 133 -5.78 6.98 7.21
C GLN A 133 -5.03 8.26 6.86
N PHE A 134 -3.84 8.11 6.30
CA PHE A 134 -3.00 9.17 5.77
C PHE A 134 -2.87 8.99 4.26
N ASN A 135 -3.06 10.05 3.50
CA ASN A 135 -2.84 10.08 2.06
C ASN A 135 -1.86 11.21 1.76
N PHE A 136 -0.75 10.92 1.10
CA PHE A 136 0.28 11.92 0.83
C PHE A 136 1.08 11.59 -0.44
N TRP A 137 1.80 12.59 -0.92
CA TRP A 137 2.72 12.51 -2.06
C TRP A 137 4.14 12.72 -1.53
N ASP A 138 5.11 11.95 -2.02
CA ASP A 138 6.51 12.05 -1.59
C ASP A 138 7.20 13.36 -2.02
N VAL A 139 6.91 13.87 -3.23
CA VAL A 139 7.54 15.08 -3.79
C VAL A 139 7.11 16.36 -3.06
N CYS A 140 5.86 16.41 -2.62
CA CYS A 140 5.26 17.59 -2.00
C CYS A 140 4.92 17.36 -0.53
N LEU A 141 5.80 16.63 0.16
CA LEU A 141 5.59 16.26 1.54
C LEU A 141 6.04 17.38 2.47
N PRO A 142 5.16 17.91 3.34
CA PRO A 142 5.52 18.88 4.37
C PRO A 142 6.66 18.36 5.24
N ALA A 143 7.53 19.24 5.73
CA ALA A 143 8.73 18.82 6.45
C ALA A 143 8.41 17.93 7.67
N GLY A 144 7.33 18.24 8.39
CA GLY A 144 6.85 17.47 9.54
C GLY A 144 6.34 16.06 9.20
N TRP A 145 6.06 15.76 7.93
CA TRP A 145 5.56 14.46 7.48
C TRP A 145 6.66 13.55 6.94
N LYS A 146 7.89 14.04 6.75
CA LYS A 146 9.04 13.22 6.31
C LYS A 146 9.26 11.96 7.17
N PRO A 147 9.09 11.97 8.50
CA PRO A 147 9.17 10.76 9.31
C PRO A 147 8.15 9.68 8.90
N LEU A 148 6.94 10.08 8.47
CA LEU A 148 5.92 9.13 8.01
C LEU A 148 6.32 8.46 6.69
N LEU A 149 6.92 9.20 5.75
CA LEU A 149 7.46 8.63 4.51
C LEU A 149 8.62 7.69 4.80
N ALA A 150 9.56 8.07 5.67
CA ALA A 150 10.67 7.23 6.07
C ALA A 150 10.19 5.93 6.75
N TRP A 151 9.19 6.02 7.63
CA TRP A 151 8.54 4.87 8.24
C TRP A 151 7.87 3.98 7.19
N SER A 152 7.19 4.58 6.21
CA SER A 152 6.48 3.85 5.14
C SER A 152 7.46 3.06 4.27
N GLU A 153 8.55 3.68 3.83
CA GLU A 153 9.60 3.00 3.05
C GLU A 153 10.29 1.90 3.87
N LYS A 154 10.55 2.13 5.17
CA LYS A 154 11.08 1.10 6.07
C LYS A 154 10.13 -0.09 6.19
N ALA A 155 8.84 0.15 6.38
CA ALA A 155 7.83 -0.89 6.47
C ALA A 155 7.74 -1.70 5.17
N ILE A 156 7.71 -1.03 4.01
CA ILE A 156 7.76 -1.69 2.70
C ILE A 156 9.00 -2.57 2.59
N ALA A 157 10.19 -2.05 2.91
CA ALA A 157 11.43 -2.81 2.82
C ALA A 157 11.42 -4.06 3.70
N GLN A 158 10.89 -3.96 4.93
CA GLN A 158 10.74 -5.11 5.83
C GLN A 158 9.74 -6.14 5.29
N PHE A 159 8.61 -5.68 4.75
CA PHE A 159 7.60 -6.56 4.14
C PHE A 159 8.15 -7.26 2.89
N GLU A 160 8.83 -6.54 2.00
CA GLU A 160 9.44 -7.14 0.80
C GLU A 160 10.54 -8.16 1.14
N ALA A 161 11.26 -7.98 2.24
CA ALA A 161 12.32 -8.90 2.66
C ALA A 161 11.82 -10.29 3.08
N VAL A 162 10.56 -10.40 3.54
CA VAL A 162 9.96 -11.66 4.00
C VAL A 162 9.03 -12.30 2.97
N LEU A 163 8.73 -11.58 1.88
CA LEU A 163 7.90 -12.11 0.81
C LEU A 163 8.69 -13.12 -0.05
N PRO A 164 8.02 -14.17 -0.55
CA PRO A 164 8.69 -15.14 -1.41
C PRO A 164 9.18 -14.47 -2.69
N VAL A 165 10.47 -14.66 -3.02
CA VAL A 165 11.19 -14.03 -4.15
C VAL A 165 10.47 -14.19 -5.50
N ARG A 166 9.63 -15.22 -5.64
CA ARG A 166 8.85 -15.55 -6.86
C ARG A 166 7.40 -15.08 -6.84
N ALA A 167 6.91 -14.50 -5.74
CA ALA A 167 5.57 -13.98 -5.73
C ALA A 167 5.50 -12.74 -6.63
N CYS A 168 4.80 -12.88 -7.75
CA CYS A 168 4.36 -11.75 -8.56
C CYS A 168 5.51 -10.96 -9.21
N ARG A 169 6.49 -11.65 -9.81
CA ARG A 169 7.36 -11.03 -10.82
C ARG A 169 6.69 -11.20 -12.18
N SER A 170 6.11 -10.12 -12.70
CA SER A 170 5.82 -9.99 -14.14
C SER A 170 7.11 -9.76 -14.90
#